data_AF-A0A414R3J7-F1
#
_entry.id   AF-A0A414R3J7-F1
#
_cell.length_a   1.000
_cell.length_b   1.000
_cell.length_c   1.000
_cell.angle_alpha   90.00
_cell.angle_beta   90.00
_cell.angle_gamma   90.00
#
_symmetry.space_group_name_H-M   'P 1'
#
loop_
_entity.id
_entity.type
_entity.pdbx_description
1 polymer ?
#
loop_
_entity_poly.entity_id
_entity_poly.type
_entity_poly.pdbx_seq_one_letter_code
_entity_poly.pdbx_strand_id
1 'polypeptide(L)'
;MKNDISKSICKALIFTVLPFAIPLIFEIIPNTFINNVGKIIIVLLLFAIDTYFVFKITVRDCKELNDAKNIIDTNKRFYISRKVLDRIANCEKIKGEFIKDETNKLHYNYKENILLYNPHRYLERVCDELKTLVSDITHIDLEYVSVSFIYKYPKHSKKNVTESESEKWNGWKWITGKDSTASFDLKELVNRKDSYYHYLVANDKTASFENDKVKLINQQRYYVSEKDGRHKKYGSISAHKMSFKHNNYTFCTGYLIISTYGKKFYDYYDENEFRSEAEFEEILFEQIIPSFRKLIETELGLLYLRHNEREKILKHHKK
;
A
#
# COMPACT_ATOMS: atom_id res chain seq x y z
N MET A 1 -13.19 -22.39 28.45
CA MET A 1 -12.35 -23.16 29.39
C MET A 1 -12.87 -24.57 29.69
N LYS A 2 -13.97 -24.79 30.45
CA LYS A 2 -14.44 -26.17 30.76
C LYS A 2 -14.79 -27.01 29.51
N ASN A 3 -15.38 -26.39 28.48
CA ASN A 3 -15.71 -27.06 27.22
C ASN A 3 -14.50 -27.37 26.32
N ASP A 4 -13.41 -26.61 26.45
CA ASP A 4 -12.22 -26.78 25.61
C ASP A 4 -11.34 -27.93 26.14
N ILE A 5 -11.28 -28.06 27.47
CA ILE A 5 -10.60 -29.16 28.16
C ILE A 5 -11.30 -30.50 27.87
N SER A 6 -12.64 -30.56 27.95
CA SER A 6 -13.38 -31.81 27.66
C SER A 6 -13.25 -32.24 26.19
N LYS A 7 -13.27 -31.27 25.26
CA LYS A 7 -13.01 -31.52 23.83
C LYS A 7 -11.59 -32.06 23.59
N SER A 8 -10.58 -31.50 24.25
CA SER A 8 -9.19 -31.93 24.09
C SER A 8 -8.96 -33.34 24.67
N ILE A 9 -9.60 -33.66 25.79
CA ILE A 9 -9.56 -35.01 26.39
C ILE A 9 -10.25 -36.04 25.47
N CYS A 10 -11.42 -35.70 24.92
CA CYS A 10 -12.13 -36.59 24.00
C CYS A 10 -11.34 -36.84 22.71
N LYS A 11 -10.64 -35.83 22.20
CA LYS A 11 -9.73 -35.94 21.05
C LYS A 11 -8.53 -36.85 21.38
N ALA A 12 -7.91 -36.67 22.55
CA ALA A 12 -6.82 -37.54 22.98
C ALA A 12 -7.27 -39.00 23.06
N LEU A 13 -8.43 -39.28 23.68
CA LEU A 13 -8.97 -40.63 23.79
C LEU A 13 -9.20 -41.31 22.42
N ILE A 14 -9.76 -40.59 21.44
CA ILE A 14 -9.97 -41.14 20.10
C ILE A 14 -8.63 -41.42 19.42
N PHE A 15 -7.70 -40.47 19.43
CA PHE A 15 -6.40 -40.62 18.74
C PHE A 15 -5.42 -41.59 19.41
N THR A 16 -5.59 -41.91 20.70
CA THR A 16 -4.66 -42.79 21.42
C THR A 16 -5.27 -44.11 21.88
N VAL A 17 -6.53 -44.17 22.31
CA VAL A 17 -7.10 -45.38 22.94
C VAL A 17 -7.71 -46.32 21.92
N LEU A 18 -8.41 -45.80 20.90
CA LEU A 18 -9.04 -46.61 19.85
C LEU A 18 -8.02 -47.38 18.99
N PRO A 19 -6.91 -46.76 18.52
CA PRO A 19 -5.86 -47.47 17.80
C PRO A 19 -5.16 -48.54 18.66
N PHE A 20 -5.05 -48.30 19.97
CA PHE A 20 -4.42 -49.24 20.91
C PHE A 20 -5.34 -50.44 21.26
N ALA A 21 -6.65 -50.27 21.16
CA ALA A 21 -7.62 -51.34 21.39
C ALA A 21 -7.66 -52.38 20.25
N ILE A 22 -7.27 -52.00 19.03
CA ILE A 22 -7.30 -52.87 17.85
C ILE A 22 -6.39 -54.11 17.99
N PRO A 23 -5.10 -53.99 18.41
CA PRO A 23 -4.25 -55.15 18.69
C PRO A 23 -4.77 -56.05 19.83
N LEU A 24 -5.32 -55.43 20.90
CA LEU A 24 -5.77 -56.12 22.12
C LEU A 24 -6.95 -57.09 21.88
N ILE A 25 -7.76 -56.84 20.85
CA ILE A 25 -8.88 -57.72 20.46
C ILE A 25 -8.39 -59.10 20.01
N PHE A 26 -7.21 -59.18 19.38
CA PHE A 26 -6.64 -60.44 18.94
C PHE A 26 -5.94 -61.21 20.07
N GLU A 27 -5.38 -60.51 21.07
CA GLU A 27 -4.68 -61.12 22.22
C GLU A 27 -5.61 -61.56 23.36
N ILE A 28 -6.63 -60.77 23.70
CA ILE A 28 -7.40 -60.97 24.94
C ILE A 28 -8.64 -61.84 24.73
N ILE A 29 -9.30 -61.76 23.58
CA ILE A 29 -10.58 -62.44 23.35
C ILE A 29 -10.33 -63.87 22.87
N PRO A 30 -10.69 -64.94 23.62
CA PRO A 30 -10.45 -66.31 23.18
C PRO A 30 -11.35 -66.69 21.99
N ASN A 31 -10.87 -67.57 21.10
CA ASN A 31 -11.62 -68.03 19.92
C ASN A 31 -12.89 -68.84 20.26
N THR A 32 -13.08 -69.20 21.52
CA THR A 32 -14.30 -69.85 22.04
C THR A 32 -15.49 -68.90 22.10
N PHE A 33 -15.25 -67.58 22.20
CA PHE A 33 -16.32 -66.57 22.24
C PHE A 33 -16.59 -65.94 20.88
N ILE A 34 -15.55 -65.67 20.08
CA ILE A 34 -15.67 -65.06 18.74
C ILE A 34 -14.65 -65.70 17.80
N ASN A 35 -15.09 -66.17 16.64
CA ASN A 35 -14.20 -66.74 15.63
C ASN A 35 -13.30 -65.66 14.99
N ASN A 36 -12.21 -66.08 14.33
CA ASN A 36 -11.26 -65.14 13.71
C ASN A 36 -11.91 -64.20 12.69
N VAL A 37 -12.92 -64.68 11.94
CA VAL A 37 -13.65 -63.87 10.96
C VAL A 37 -14.44 -62.74 11.66
N GLY A 38 -15.11 -63.05 12.78
CA GLY A 38 -15.85 -62.07 13.58
C GLY A 38 -14.93 -61.02 14.20
N LYS A 39 -13.73 -61.40 14.66
CA LYS A 39 -12.71 -60.45 15.13
C LYS A 39 -12.27 -59.48 14.04
N ILE A 40 -12.05 -59.95 12.82
CA ILE A 40 -11.71 -59.11 11.66
C ILE A 40 -12.82 -58.10 11.36
N ILE A 41 -14.09 -58.53 11.40
CA ILE A 41 -15.25 -57.65 11.18
C ILE A 41 -15.30 -56.54 12.23
N ILE A 42 -15.11 -56.88 13.51
CA ILE A 42 -15.10 -55.89 14.61
C ILE A 42 -13.96 -54.87 14.43
N VAL A 43 -12.77 -55.32 14.06
CA VAL A 43 -11.61 -54.45 13.84
C VAL A 43 -11.84 -53.49 12.66
N LEU A 44 -12.40 -53.97 11.55
CA LEU A 44 -12.77 -53.11 10.42
C LEU A 44 -13.81 -52.05 10.82
N LEU A 45 -14.77 -52.43 11.67
CA LEU A 45 -15.81 -51.52 12.15
C LEU A 45 -15.23 -50.44 13.08
N LEU A 46 -14.34 -50.82 13.99
CA LEU A 46 -13.61 -49.88 14.86
C LEU A 46 -12.71 -48.94 14.05
N PHE A 47 -12.02 -49.45 13.03
CA PHE A 47 -11.18 -48.64 12.15
C PHE A 47 -12.00 -47.64 11.35
N ALA A 48 -13.18 -48.03 10.85
CA ALA A 48 -14.09 -47.13 10.14
C ALA A 48 -14.63 -46.03 11.06
N ILE A 49 -14.97 -46.37 12.31
CA ILE A 49 -15.40 -45.41 13.33
C ILE A 49 -14.28 -44.42 13.63
N ASP A 50 -13.06 -44.91 13.89
CA ASP A 50 -11.90 -44.08 14.19
C ASP A 50 -11.60 -43.12 13.04
N THR A 51 -11.54 -43.64 11.81
CA THR A 51 -11.32 -42.84 10.59
C THR A 51 -12.40 -41.76 10.44
N TYR A 52 -13.67 -42.09 10.69
CA TYR A 52 -14.77 -41.12 10.62
C TYR A 52 -14.60 -39.99 11.64
N PHE A 53 -14.26 -40.32 12.89
CA PHE A 53 -14.05 -39.31 13.93
C PHE A 53 -12.81 -38.45 13.66
N VAL A 54 -11.69 -39.07 13.27
CA VAL A 54 -10.45 -38.37 12.86
C VAL A 54 -10.74 -37.40 11.72
N PHE A 55 -11.45 -37.84 10.68
CA PHE A 55 -11.83 -37.00 9.56
C PHE A 55 -12.73 -35.83 10.01
N LYS A 56 -13.77 -36.11 10.80
CA LYS A 56 -14.71 -35.09 11.31
C LYS A 56 -14.02 -34.04 12.18
N ILE A 57 -13.10 -34.45 13.05
CA ILE A 57 -12.31 -33.54 13.89
C ILE A 57 -11.38 -32.69 13.03
N THR A 58 -10.67 -33.31 12.08
CA THR A 58 -9.75 -32.61 11.18
C THR A 58 -10.47 -31.55 10.35
N VAL A 59 -11.63 -31.88 9.77
CA VAL A 59 -12.45 -30.92 9.01
C VAL A 59 -12.90 -29.76 9.89
N ARG A 60 -13.32 -30.03 11.13
CA ARG A 60 -13.72 -28.98 12.08
C ARG A 60 -12.54 -28.07 12.43
N ASP A 61 -11.38 -28.63 12.75
CA ASP A 61 -10.20 -27.86 13.12
C ASP A 61 -9.70 -26.99 11.95
N CYS A 62 -9.74 -27.52 10.72
CA CYS A 62 -9.48 -26.73 9.52
C CYS A 62 -10.45 -25.56 9.37
N LYS A 63 -11.73 -25.76 9.67
CA LYS A 63 -12.74 -24.69 9.63
C LYS A 63 -12.48 -23.64 10.70
N GLU A 64 -12.26 -24.03 11.95
CA GLU A 64 -11.96 -23.11 13.05
C GLU A 64 -10.70 -22.28 12.78
N LEU A 65 -9.66 -22.91 12.21
CA LEU A 65 -8.43 -22.23 11.82
C LEU A 65 -8.65 -21.25 10.66
N ASN A 66 -9.51 -21.59 9.70
CA ASN A 66 -9.86 -20.68 8.61
C ASN A 66 -10.69 -19.48 9.10
N ASP A 67 -11.65 -19.72 9.99
CA ASP A 67 -12.47 -18.67 10.61
C ASP A 67 -11.58 -17.71 11.44
N ALA A 68 -10.63 -18.24 12.22
CA ALA A 68 -9.66 -17.43 12.95
C ALA A 68 -8.78 -16.57 12.02
N LYS A 69 -8.28 -17.15 10.92
CA LYS A 69 -7.52 -16.39 9.90
C LYS A 69 -8.34 -15.26 9.30
N ASN A 70 -9.60 -15.51 8.96
CA ASN A 70 -10.50 -14.50 8.40
C ASN A 70 -10.76 -13.36 9.39
N ILE A 71 -10.93 -13.66 10.68
CA ILE A 71 -11.12 -12.64 11.72
C ILE A 71 -9.86 -11.77 11.84
N ILE A 72 -8.68 -12.37 11.86
CA ILE A 72 -7.40 -11.64 11.93
C ILE A 72 -7.25 -10.71 10.71
N ASP A 73 -7.50 -11.22 9.50
CA ASP A 73 -7.43 -10.42 8.28
C ASP A 73 -8.43 -9.27 8.27
N THR A 74 -9.65 -9.52 8.74
CA THR A 74 -10.69 -8.50 8.84
C THR A 74 -10.27 -7.40 9.82
N ASN A 75 -9.74 -7.78 10.98
CA ASN A 75 -9.26 -6.84 11.99
C ASN A 75 -8.09 -6.00 11.47
N LYS A 76 -7.16 -6.60 10.73
CA LYS A 76 -6.05 -5.88 10.10
C LYS A 76 -6.54 -4.88 9.05
N ARG A 77 -7.40 -5.31 8.12
CA ARG A 77 -8.01 -4.41 7.12
C ARG A 77 -8.78 -3.27 7.79
N PHE A 78 -9.47 -3.54 8.89
CA PHE A 78 -10.15 -2.52 9.68
C PHE A 78 -9.17 -1.55 10.34
N TYR A 79 -8.08 -2.04 10.93
CA TYR A 79 -7.03 -1.20 11.53
C TYR A 79 -6.43 -0.25 10.50
N ILE A 80 -6.06 -0.76 9.32
CA ILE A 80 -5.54 0.04 8.22
C ILE A 80 -6.58 1.05 7.73
N SER A 81 -7.85 0.64 7.58
CA SER A 81 -8.94 1.55 7.17
C SER A 81 -9.09 2.70 8.15
N ARG A 82 -9.04 2.42 9.45
CA ARG A 82 -9.13 3.43 10.50
C ARG A 82 -7.96 4.42 10.41
N LYS A 83 -6.73 3.92 10.25
CA LYS A 83 -5.54 4.77 10.07
C LYS A 83 -5.65 5.66 8.83
N VAL A 84 -6.13 5.11 7.71
CA VAL A 84 -6.39 5.89 6.48
C VAL A 84 -7.42 7.00 6.76
N LEU A 85 -8.55 6.67 7.39
CA LEU A 85 -9.60 7.63 7.71
C LEU A 85 -9.10 8.74 8.64
N ASP A 86 -8.33 8.40 9.68
CA ASP A 86 -7.75 9.37 10.61
C ASP A 86 -6.83 10.37 9.87
N ARG A 87 -6.02 9.90 8.92
CA ARG A 87 -5.11 10.73 8.12
C ARG A 87 -5.86 11.62 7.12
N ILE A 88 -6.92 11.11 6.49
CA ILE A 88 -7.79 11.92 5.62
C ILE A 88 -8.52 13.00 6.43
N ALA A 89 -9.04 12.66 7.61
CA ALA A 89 -9.65 13.63 8.50
C ALA A 89 -8.66 14.73 8.93
N ASN A 90 -7.40 14.36 9.17
CA ASN A 90 -6.35 15.33 9.48
C ASN A 90 -6.03 16.24 8.28
N CYS A 91 -6.03 15.73 7.04
CA CYS A 91 -5.90 16.56 5.84
C CYS A 91 -7.00 17.63 5.78
N GLU A 92 -8.26 17.25 6.01
CA GLU A 92 -9.38 18.21 6.02
C GLU A 92 -9.24 19.26 7.14
N LYS A 93 -8.77 18.84 8.32
CA LYS A 93 -8.46 19.77 9.43
C LYS A 93 -7.38 20.78 9.04
N ILE A 94 -6.27 20.32 8.48
CA ILE A 94 -5.15 21.16 8.01
C ILE A 94 -5.64 22.17 6.97
N LYS A 95 -6.47 21.73 6.02
CA LYS A 95 -7.06 22.62 5.02
C LYS A 95 -7.92 23.70 5.66
N GLY A 96 -8.76 23.31 6.62
CA GLY A 96 -9.58 24.24 7.39
C GLY A 96 -8.74 25.27 8.16
N GLU A 97 -7.62 24.84 8.75
CA GLU A 97 -6.66 25.73 9.42
C GLU A 97 -6.04 26.73 8.44
N PHE A 98 -5.58 26.29 7.27
CA PHE A 98 -5.05 27.21 6.25
C PHE A 98 -6.06 28.26 5.79
N ILE A 99 -7.33 27.86 5.64
CA ILE A 99 -8.40 28.80 5.28
C ILE A 99 -8.61 29.81 6.41
N LYS A 100 -8.70 29.36 7.67
CA LYS A 100 -8.85 30.24 8.84
C LYS A 100 -7.69 31.24 8.94
N ASP A 101 -6.46 30.77 8.78
CA ASP A 101 -5.26 31.61 8.85
C ASP A 101 -5.27 32.72 7.80
N GLU A 102 -5.68 32.41 6.56
CA GLU A 102 -5.80 33.42 5.50
C GLU A 102 -6.95 34.40 5.76
N THR A 103 -8.09 33.94 6.31
CA THR A 103 -9.23 34.82 6.64
C THR A 103 -8.95 35.79 7.79
N ASN A 104 -8.01 35.46 8.68
CA ASN A 104 -7.62 36.33 9.78
C ASN A 104 -6.72 37.51 9.33
N LYS A 105 -6.25 37.52 8.07
CA LYS A 105 -5.41 38.61 7.56
C LYS A 105 -6.27 39.85 7.29
N LEU A 106 -5.88 40.99 7.88
CA LEU A 106 -6.60 42.26 7.78
C LEU A 106 -6.89 42.72 6.34
N HIS A 107 -6.01 42.38 5.39
CA HIS A 107 -6.13 42.75 3.98
C HIS A 107 -5.83 41.54 3.08
N TYR A 108 -6.81 40.67 2.91
CA TYR A 108 -6.72 39.60 1.93
C TYR A 108 -7.03 40.13 0.51
N ASN A 109 -6.04 40.05 -0.39
CA ASN A 109 -6.23 40.47 -1.78
C ASN A 109 -6.85 39.34 -2.63
N TYR A 110 -8.18 39.37 -2.74
CA TYR A 110 -8.95 38.44 -3.58
C TYR A 110 -8.61 38.53 -5.07
N LYS A 111 -8.05 39.65 -5.55
CA LYS A 111 -7.63 39.79 -6.95
C LYS A 111 -6.34 39.02 -7.25
N GLU A 112 -5.44 38.88 -6.28
CA GLU A 112 -4.15 38.18 -6.45
C GLU A 112 -4.20 36.71 -6.03
N ASN A 113 -5.13 36.34 -5.14
CA ASN A 113 -5.28 34.99 -4.62
C ASN A 113 -6.75 34.53 -4.65
N ILE A 114 -7.10 33.89 -5.77
CA ILE A 114 -8.44 33.34 -6.02
C ILE A 114 -8.91 32.27 -5.02
N LEU A 115 -7.98 31.67 -4.26
CA LEU A 115 -8.27 30.63 -3.27
C LEU A 115 -7.75 31.08 -1.91
N LEU A 116 -8.57 30.92 -0.86
CA LEU A 116 -8.27 31.27 0.54
C LEU A 116 -7.22 30.36 1.21
N TYR A 117 -6.37 29.70 0.42
CA TYR A 117 -5.23 28.91 0.90
C TYR A 117 -4.30 28.63 -0.28
N ASN A 118 -3.14 28.03 0.00
CA ASN A 118 -2.21 27.61 -1.03
C ASN A 118 -2.36 26.10 -1.33
N PRO A 119 -2.90 25.69 -2.50
CA PRO A 119 -3.03 24.27 -2.85
C PRO A 119 -1.70 23.53 -2.92
N HIS A 120 -0.62 24.22 -3.29
CA HIS A 120 0.72 23.61 -3.33
C HIS A 120 1.18 23.22 -1.92
N ARG A 121 1.09 24.15 -0.97
CA ARG A 121 1.40 23.91 0.46
C ARG A 121 0.47 22.84 1.06
N TYR A 122 -0.79 22.81 0.66
CA TYR A 122 -1.71 21.77 1.13
C TYR A 122 -1.35 20.39 0.57
N LEU A 123 -1.01 20.28 -0.71
CA LEU A 123 -0.51 19.03 -1.30
C LEU A 123 0.80 18.55 -0.63
N GLU A 124 1.69 19.45 -0.22
CA GLU A 124 2.86 19.09 0.60
C GLU A 124 2.42 18.41 1.90
N ARG A 125 1.45 18.97 2.62
CA ARG A 125 0.91 18.39 3.86
C ARG A 125 0.21 17.06 3.65
N VAL A 126 -0.52 16.90 2.56
CA VAL A 126 -1.13 15.62 2.19
C VAL A 126 -0.05 14.54 1.98
N CYS A 127 1.09 14.91 1.38
CA CYS A 127 2.22 13.99 1.24
C CYS A 127 2.88 13.65 2.58
N ASP A 128 2.95 14.59 3.53
CA ASP A 128 3.42 14.35 4.90
C ASP A 128 2.51 13.35 5.64
N GLU A 129 1.18 13.50 5.50
CA GLU A 129 0.21 12.57 6.09
C GLU A 129 0.32 11.18 5.47
N LEU A 130 0.50 11.09 4.15
CA LEU A 130 0.72 9.82 3.46
C LEU A 130 2.03 9.16 3.89
N LYS A 131 3.11 9.94 4.02
CA LYS A 131 4.40 9.45 4.55
C LYS A 131 4.22 8.85 5.94
N THR A 132 3.47 9.54 6.80
CA THR A 132 3.19 9.11 8.17
C THR A 132 2.33 7.85 8.20
N LEU A 133 1.31 7.77 7.35
CA LEU A 133 0.47 6.59 7.22
C LEU A 133 1.28 5.36 6.80
N VAL A 134 2.15 5.50 5.80
CA VAL A 134 3.00 4.39 5.34
C VAL A 134 3.95 3.95 6.44
N SER A 135 4.57 4.90 7.15
CA SER A 135 5.42 4.62 8.31
C SER A 135 4.66 3.86 9.41
N ASP A 136 3.45 4.29 9.77
CA ASP A 136 2.62 3.65 10.80
C ASP A 136 2.21 2.21 10.42
N ILE A 137 1.86 1.99 9.15
CA ILE A 137 1.36 0.70 8.64
C ILE A 137 2.50 -0.30 8.41
N THR A 138 3.72 0.18 8.11
CA THR A 138 4.87 -0.68 7.85
C THR A 138 5.81 -0.80 9.05
N HIS A 139 5.59 -0.01 10.10
CA HIS A 139 6.50 0.15 11.23
C HIS A 139 7.93 0.58 10.84
N ILE A 140 8.08 1.16 9.65
CA ILE A 140 9.34 1.76 9.20
C ILE A 140 9.43 3.16 9.76
N ASP A 141 10.51 3.50 10.45
CA ASP A 141 10.67 4.84 11.03
C ASP A 141 10.61 5.94 9.95
N LEU A 142 9.99 7.07 10.29
CA LEU A 142 9.77 8.20 9.38
C LEU A 142 11.04 8.70 8.68
N GLU A 143 12.22 8.51 9.27
CA GLU A 143 13.49 8.89 8.66
C GLU A 143 13.83 8.07 7.41
N TYR A 144 13.41 6.81 7.38
CA TYR A 144 13.64 5.90 6.26
C TYR A 144 12.57 6.03 5.17
N VAL A 145 11.45 6.70 5.44
CA VAL A 145 10.35 6.89 4.47
C VAL A 145 10.45 8.27 3.81
N SER A 146 10.26 8.32 2.50
CA SER A 146 10.16 9.56 1.73
C SER A 146 8.97 9.52 0.79
N VAL A 147 8.26 10.64 0.71
CA VAL A 147 7.27 10.88 -0.32
C VAL A 147 7.75 12.06 -1.15
N SER A 148 7.85 11.85 -2.45
CA SER A 148 8.18 12.88 -3.42
C SER A 148 7.05 12.99 -4.43
N PHE A 149 6.78 14.21 -4.88
CA PHE A 149 5.65 14.44 -5.77
C PHE A 149 6.00 15.53 -6.78
N ILE A 150 5.94 15.17 -8.05
CA ILE A 150 6.15 16.09 -9.18
C ILE A 150 4.88 16.24 -9.98
N TYR A 151 4.72 17.38 -10.63
CA TYR A 151 3.58 17.66 -11.50
C TYR A 151 3.98 18.47 -12.73
N LYS A 152 3.16 18.37 -13.78
CA LYS A 152 3.27 19.14 -15.02
C LYS A 152 1.86 19.52 -15.49
N TYR A 153 1.77 20.67 -16.14
CA TYR A 153 0.59 21.04 -16.93
C TYR A 153 0.83 20.61 -18.37
N PRO A 154 0.12 19.57 -18.87
CA PRO A 154 0.20 19.22 -20.27
C PRO A 154 -0.26 20.43 -21.09
N LYS A 155 0.51 20.84 -22.09
CA LYS A 155 -0.01 21.81 -23.07
C LYS A 155 -1.22 21.17 -23.72
N HIS A 156 -2.32 21.90 -23.86
CA HIS A 156 -3.61 21.41 -24.37
C HIS A 156 -3.47 20.51 -25.61
N SER A 157 -3.23 19.21 -25.42
CA SER A 157 -3.32 18.26 -26.51
C SER A 157 -4.80 17.99 -26.63
N LYS A 158 -5.45 18.66 -27.59
CA LYS A 158 -6.62 18.05 -28.23
C LYS A 158 -6.21 16.60 -28.53
N LYS A 159 -7.05 15.63 -28.16
CA LYS A 159 -6.90 14.23 -28.58
C LYS A 159 -6.39 14.25 -30.02
N ASN A 160 -5.18 13.75 -30.28
CA ASN A 160 -4.47 13.67 -31.58
C ASN A 160 -3.26 14.60 -31.83
N VAL A 161 -2.70 15.29 -30.83
CA VAL A 161 -1.34 15.89 -30.97
C VAL A 161 -0.38 15.17 -30.04
N THR A 162 0.54 14.41 -30.62
CA THR A 162 1.69 13.83 -29.92
C THR A 162 2.53 14.98 -29.36
N GLU A 163 2.73 15.05 -28.03
CA GLU A 163 3.70 15.99 -27.46
C GLU A 163 5.05 15.77 -28.15
N SER A 164 5.72 16.85 -28.57
CA SER A 164 7.09 16.74 -29.06
C SER A 164 7.98 16.16 -27.95
N GLU A 165 9.04 15.42 -28.30
CA GLU A 165 9.95 14.88 -27.28
C GLU A 165 10.46 15.97 -26.33
N SER A 166 10.77 17.16 -26.86
CA SER A 166 11.21 18.31 -26.06
C SER A 166 10.17 18.77 -25.03
N GLU A 167 8.87 18.63 -25.31
CA GLU A 167 7.81 19.04 -24.41
C GLU A 167 7.53 18.00 -23.33
N LYS A 168 7.76 16.71 -23.62
CA LYS A 168 7.57 15.61 -22.66
C LYS A 168 8.44 15.80 -21.40
N TRP A 169 9.68 16.23 -21.61
CA TRP A 169 10.68 16.34 -20.54
C TRP A 169 10.70 17.69 -19.82
N ASN A 170 10.08 18.73 -20.40
CA ASN A 170 10.08 20.08 -19.84
C ASN A 170 8.79 20.39 -19.06
N GLY A 171 8.88 21.33 -18.11
CA GLY A 171 7.72 21.87 -17.39
C GLY A 171 7.28 21.09 -16.14
N TRP A 172 8.03 20.05 -15.76
CA TRP A 172 7.86 19.37 -14.48
C TRP A 172 8.28 20.27 -13.32
N LYS A 173 7.51 20.23 -12.23
CA LYS A 173 7.70 21.03 -11.02
C LYS A 173 7.50 20.15 -9.80
N TRP A 174 8.20 20.47 -8.72
CA TRP A 174 8.01 19.81 -7.43
C TRP A 174 6.75 20.31 -6.73
N ILE A 175 5.99 19.38 -6.15
CA ILE A 175 5.17 19.62 -4.96
C ILE A 175 6.07 19.48 -3.73
N THR A 176 6.60 18.27 -3.48
CA THR A 176 7.41 17.96 -2.30
C THR A 176 8.47 16.91 -2.62
N GLY A 177 9.35 16.62 -1.64
CA GLY A 177 10.38 15.61 -1.74
C GLY A 177 11.54 16.02 -2.64
N LYS A 178 11.81 17.33 -2.72
CA LYS A 178 13.12 17.81 -3.18
C LYS A 178 14.17 17.15 -2.31
N ASP A 179 14.88 16.19 -2.88
CA ASP A 179 15.98 15.58 -2.18
C ASP A 179 17.08 16.64 -2.10
N SER A 180 17.23 17.29 -0.94
CA SER A 180 18.24 18.34 -0.73
C SER A 180 19.67 17.83 -0.92
N THR A 181 19.83 16.51 -0.96
CA THR A 181 21.06 15.75 -1.19
C THR A 181 21.24 15.30 -2.64
N ALA A 182 20.22 15.40 -3.50
CA ALA A 182 20.41 15.15 -4.92
C ALA A 182 21.08 16.37 -5.55
N SER A 183 22.27 16.19 -6.11
CA SER A 183 22.99 17.20 -6.89
C SER A 183 22.26 17.61 -8.18
N PHE A 184 21.17 16.92 -8.51
CA PHE A 184 20.44 17.06 -9.76
C PHE A 184 19.16 17.86 -9.60
N ASP A 185 18.95 18.81 -10.52
CA ASP A 185 17.66 19.47 -10.68
C ASP A 185 16.60 18.48 -11.20
N LEU A 186 15.31 18.77 -10.97
CA LEU A 186 14.20 17.94 -11.45
C LEU A 186 14.27 17.72 -12.96
N LYS A 187 14.63 18.76 -13.71
CA LYS A 187 14.78 18.66 -15.15
C LYS A 187 15.81 17.61 -15.51
N GLU A 188 16.93 17.57 -14.81
CA GLU A 188 17.96 16.56 -15.05
C GLU A 188 17.45 15.16 -14.69
N LEU A 189 16.83 14.99 -13.51
CA LEU A 189 16.24 13.73 -13.10
C LEU A 189 15.25 13.19 -14.14
N VAL A 190 14.33 14.02 -14.66
CA VAL A 190 13.33 13.58 -15.65
C VAL A 190 13.97 13.23 -17.01
N ASN A 191 15.09 13.85 -17.38
CA ASN A 191 15.79 13.55 -18.64
C ASN A 191 16.75 12.37 -18.54
N ARG A 192 17.21 12.02 -17.34
CA ARG A 192 18.24 11.03 -17.11
C ARG A 192 17.69 9.60 -17.24
N LYS A 193 18.14 8.84 -18.24
CA LYS A 193 17.56 7.53 -18.61
C LYS A 193 17.57 6.48 -17.49
N ASP A 194 18.57 6.53 -16.61
CA ASP A 194 18.73 5.66 -15.45
C ASP A 194 17.94 6.14 -14.22
N SER A 195 17.15 7.21 -14.30
CA SER A 195 16.34 7.69 -13.18
C SER A 195 14.95 7.06 -13.17
N TYR A 196 14.41 6.93 -11.95
CA TYR A 196 13.05 6.44 -11.78
C TYR A 196 12.01 7.43 -12.31
N TYR A 197 12.26 8.73 -12.18
CA TYR A 197 11.40 9.77 -12.75
C TYR A 197 11.31 9.65 -14.27
N HIS A 198 12.44 9.43 -14.93
CA HIS A 198 12.48 9.21 -16.37
C HIS A 198 11.73 7.93 -16.74
N TYR A 199 11.99 6.82 -16.06
CA TYR A 199 11.29 5.56 -16.31
C TYR A 199 9.76 5.72 -16.24
N LEU A 200 9.24 6.44 -15.25
CA LEU A 200 7.80 6.69 -15.09
C LEU A 200 7.25 7.55 -16.24
N VAL A 201 7.90 8.67 -16.55
CA VAL A 201 7.46 9.64 -17.58
C VAL A 201 7.61 9.08 -19.00
N ALA A 202 8.73 8.39 -19.28
CA ALA A 202 9.03 7.80 -20.57
C ALA A 202 7.96 6.77 -20.99
N ASN A 203 7.55 5.93 -20.04
CA ASN A 203 6.64 4.81 -20.28
C ASN A 203 5.18 5.13 -19.92
N ASP A 204 4.87 6.38 -19.58
CA ASP A 204 3.56 6.85 -19.13
C ASP A 204 2.92 5.95 -18.05
N LYS A 205 3.73 5.48 -17.10
CA LYS A 205 3.30 4.47 -16.11
C LYS A 205 2.13 4.99 -15.28
N THR A 206 1.09 4.18 -15.09
CA THR A 206 -0.05 4.52 -14.22
C THR A 206 0.28 4.23 -12.76
N ALA A 207 0.91 3.09 -12.51
CA ALA A 207 1.49 2.71 -11.23
C ALA A 207 2.75 1.88 -11.46
N SER A 208 3.61 1.81 -10.45
CA SER A 208 4.80 0.97 -10.43
C SER A 208 5.13 0.66 -8.97
N PHE A 209 5.46 -0.59 -8.68
CA PHE A 209 5.83 -1.04 -7.34
C PHE A 209 7.05 -1.95 -7.45
N GLU A 210 8.00 -1.75 -6.55
CA GLU A 210 9.14 -2.62 -6.38
C GLU A 210 9.53 -2.64 -4.90
N ASN A 211 9.41 -3.81 -4.27
CA ASN A 211 9.77 -3.98 -2.88
C ASN A 211 11.30 -4.00 -2.67
N ASP A 212 12.09 -4.29 -3.71
CA ASP A 212 13.55 -4.22 -3.67
C ASP A 212 14.12 -3.41 -4.84
N LYS A 213 14.56 -2.17 -4.55
CA LYS A 213 15.14 -1.27 -5.56
C LYS A 213 16.32 -1.87 -6.32
N VAL A 214 17.00 -2.90 -5.81
CA VAL A 214 18.09 -3.59 -6.53
C VAL A 214 17.63 -4.05 -7.91
N LYS A 215 16.37 -4.52 -8.04
CA LYS A 215 15.84 -4.94 -9.35
C LYS A 215 15.81 -3.77 -10.35
N LEU A 216 15.41 -2.59 -9.91
CA LEU A 216 15.38 -1.38 -10.76
C LEU A 216 16.77 -0.85 -11.07
N ILE A 217 17.71 -0.95 -10.13
CA ILE A 217 19.13 -0.57 -10.33
C ILE A 217 19.73 -1.45 -11.43
N ASN A 218 19.57 -2.77 -11.34
CA ASN A 218 20.08 -3.73 -12.32
C ASN A 218 19.47 -3.52 -13.72
N GLN A 219 18.25 -3.00 -13.78
CA GLN A 219 17.56 -2.66 -15.03
C GLN A 219 17.90 -1.26 -15.57
N GLN A 220 18.78 -0.50 -14.90
CA GLN A 220 19.07 0.90 -15.21
C GLN A 220 17.80 1.76 -15.24
N ARG A 221 16.91 1.57 -14.27
CA ARG A 221 15.64 2.31 -14.11
C ARG A 221 15.58 3.08 -12.79
N TYR A 222 16.64 3.03 -11.99
CA TYR A 222 16.75 3.74 -10.72
C TYR A 222 18.17 4.26 -10.52
N TYR A 223 18.27 5.55 -10.24
CA TYR A 223 19.52 6.19 -9.88
C TYR A 223 19.69 6.11 -8.37
N VAL A 224 20.82 5.54 -7.93
CA VAL A 224 21.14 5.39 -6.51
C VAL A 224 21.39 6.75 -5.88
N SER A 225 20.50 7.17 -4.97
CA SER A 225 20.62 8.46 -4.27
C SER A 225 21.66 8.40 -3.16
N GLU A 226 22.10 9.57 -2.68
CA GLU A 226 22.95 9.63 -1.48
C GLU A 226 22.27 9.00 -0.26
N LYS A 227 20.95 9.10 -0.15
CA LYS A 227 20.18 8.46 0.92
C LYS A 227 20.32 6.96 0.86
N ASP A 228 20.19 6.35 -0.32
CA ASP A 228 20.45 4.92 -0.47
C ASP A 228 21.88 4.56 -0.06
N GLY A 229 22.87 5.40 -0.39
CA GLY A 229 24.28 5.19 -0.01
C GLY A 229 24.56 5.30 1.50
N ARG A 230 23.76 6.07 2.25
CA ARG A 230 23.86 6.17 3.72
C ARG A 230 23.40 4.91 4.44
N HIS A 231 22.60 4.08 3.77
CA HIS A 231 22.06 2.86 4.36
C HIS A 231 22.73 1.63 3.73
N LYS A 232 23.06 0.62 4.55
CA LYS A 232 23.78 -0.58 4.08
C LYS A 232 22.93 -1.50 3.16
N LYS A 233 21.64 -1.21 3.04
CA LYS A 233 20.66 -1.98 2.26
C LYS A 233 19.81 -1.02 1.44
N TYR A 234 19.30 -1.50 0.31
CA TYR A 234 18.31 -0.78 -0.49
C TYR A 234 16.90 -1.03 0.05
N GLY A 235 16.06 0.00 -0.03
CA GLY A 235 14.66 -0.11 0.36
C GLY A 235 13.74 -0.42 -0.82
N SER A 236 12.50 0.04 -0.70
CA SER A 236 11.43 -0.15 -1.67
C SER A 236 11.05 1.17 -2.34
N ILE A 237 10.31 1.07 -3.44
CA ILE A 237 9.77 2.23 -4.12
C ILE A 237 8.43 1.91 -4.79
N SER A 238 7.51 2.85 -4.71
CA SER A 238 6.23 2.81 -5.38
C SER A 238 5.91 4.16 -6.01
N ALA A 239 5.21 4.15 -7.14
CA ALA A 239 4.79 5.34 -7.84
C ALA A 239 3.36 5.23 -8.32
N HIS A 240 2.67 6.36 -8.29
CA HIS A 240 1.28 6.50 -8.71
C HIS A 240 1.10 7.76 -9.53
N LYS A 241 0.58 7.58 -10.75
CA LYS A 241 0.18 8.69 -11.60
C LYS A 241 -1.13 9.27 -11.07
N MET A 242 -1.13 10.57 -10.82
CA MET A 242 -2.27 11.38 -10.42
C MET A 242 -2.62 12.32 -11.57
N SER A 243 -3.90 12.48 -11.89
CA SER A 243 -4.28 13.37 -13.01
C SER A 243 -5.59 14.07 -12.76
N PHE A 244 -5.58 15.40 -12.82
CA PHE A 244 -6.80 16.19 -12.91
C PHE A 244 -7.18 16.33 -14.39
N LYS A 245 -8.25 15.63 -14.79
CA LYS A 245 -8.69 15.55 -16.18
C LYS A 245 -10.21 15.60 -16.31
N HIS A 246 -10.66 16.08 -17.46
CA HIS A 246 -12.02 15.91 -17.98
C HIS A 246 -11.98 14.90 -19.15
N ASN A 247 -13.13 14.47 -19.67
CA ASN A 247 -13.27 13.42 -20.69
C ASN A 247 -12.38 13.62 -21.94
N ASN A 248 -12.01 14.87 -22.26
CA ASN A 248 -11.24 15.22 -23.45
C ASN A 248 -9.89 15.89 -23.17
N TYR A 249 -9.60 16.27 -21.92
CA TYR A 249 -8.43 17.08 -21.59
C TYR A 249 -7.84 16.72 -20.24
N THR A 250 -6.51 16.61 -20.18
CA THR A 250 -5.76 16.52 -18.93
C THR A 250 -5.19 17.89 -18.60
N PHE A 251 -5.60 18.47 -17.49
CA PHE A 251 -5.17 19.81 -17.07
C PHE A 251 -3.89 19.76 -16.23
N CYS A 252 -3.74 18.71 -15.42
CA CYS A 252 -2.55 18.50 -14.61
C CYS A 252 -2.27 16.99 -14.51
N THR A 253 -1.01 16.61 -14.68
CA THR A 253 -0.51 15.26 -14.42
C THR A 253 0.58 15.33 -13.38
N GLY A 254 0.64 14.37 -12.47
CA GLY A 254 1.72 14.26 -11.51
C GLY A 254 2.08 12.81 -11.19
N TYR A 255 3.28 12.63 -10.64
CA TYR A 255 3.80 11.36 -10.17
C TYR A 255 4.10 11.45 -8.68
N LEU A 256 3.27 10.79 -7.89
CA LEU A 256 3.47 10.60 -6.46
C LEU A 256 4.33 9.37 -6.25
N ILE A 257 5.48 9.52 -5.61
CA ILE A 257 6.46 8.44 -5.39
C ILE A 257 6.67 8.29 -3.90
N ILE A 258 6.48 7.08 -3.40
CA ILE A 258 6.75 6.68 -2.03
C ILE A 258 7.98 5.80 -2.07
N SER A 259 9.01 6.13 -1.31
CA SER A 259 10.25 5.37 -1.29
C SER A 259 10.72 5.16 0.13
N THR A 260 11.31 3.99 0.38
CA THR A 260 12.04 3.70 1.61
C THR A 260 13.51 3.51 1.33
N TYR A 261 14.34 3.73 2.35
CA TYR A 261 15.80 3.56 2.29
C TYR A 261 16.23 2.65 3.43
N GLY A 262 17.13 1.69 3.19
CA GLY A 262 17.58 0.74 4.24
C GLY A 262 16.58 -0.35 4.63
N LYS A 263 15.27 -0.06 4.59
CA LYS A 263 14.18 -0.96 4.97
C LYS A 263 13.23 -1.16 3.79
N LYS A 264 12.71 -2.37 3.63
CA LYS A 264 11.70 -2.70 2.60
C LYS A 264 10.30 -2.51 3.17
N PHE A 265 9.29 -2.22 2.32
CA PHE A 265 7.89 -2.20 2.73
C PHE A 265 7.45 -3.55 3.31
N TYR A 266 8.02 -4.63 2.79
CA TYR A 266 7.88 -5.98 3.30
C TYR A 266 9.25 -6.69 3.34
N ASP A 267 9.63 -7.23 4.50
CA ASP A 267 10.82 -8.07 4.68
C ASP A 267 10.46 -9.42 5.33
N TYR A 268 10.58 -10.54 4.59
CA TYR A 268 10.18 -11.89 5.06
C TYR A 268 10.71 -12.27 6.45
N TYR A 269 11.86 -11.71 6.86
CA TYR A 269 12.51 -12.00 8.14
C TYR A 269 12.01 -11.16 9.32
N ASP A 270 11.34 -10.03 9.07
CA ASP A 270 10.60 -9.34 10.11
C ASP A 270 9.27 -10.07 10.33
N GLU A 271 8.80 -10.13 11.58
CA GLU A 271 7.41 -10.50 11.91
C GLU A 271 6.47 -9.42 11.35
N ASN A 272 6.40 -9.33 10.02
CA ASN A 272 5.66 -8.30 9.35
C ASN A 272 4.18 -8.46 9.61
N GLU A 273 3.51 -7.32 9.69
CA GLU A 273 2.06 -7.28 9.69
C GLU A 273 1.49 -7.94 8.41
N PHE A 274 2.25 -7.93 7.29
CA PHE A 274 1.90 -8.50 5.98
C PHE A 274 2.42 -9.93 5.79
N ARG A 275 1.62 -10.77 5.14
CA ARG A 275 1.92 -12.15 4.77
C ARG A 275 2.82 -12.24 3.55
N SER A 276 2.78 -11.24 2.67
CA SER A 276 3.56 -11.20 1.43
C SER A 276 3.75 -9.79 0.90
N GLU A 277 4.71 -9.64 -0.01
CA GLU A 277 4.90 -8.43 -0.83
C GLU A 277 3.62 -8.04 -1.58
N ALA A 278 2.93 -9.02 -2.18
CA ALA A 278 1.71 -8.80 -2.94
C ALA A 278 0.55 -8.29 -2.07
N GLU A 279 0.47 -8.72 -0.80
CA GLU A 279 -0.55 -8.21 0.12
C GLU A 279 -0.32 -6.73 0.44
N PHE A 280 0.94 -6.33 0.68
CA PHE A 280 1.23 -4.91 0.89
C PHE A 280 0.94 -4.08 -0.36
N GLU A 281 1.32 -4.58 -1.55
CA GLU A 281 1.01 -3.92 -2.82
C GLU A 281 -0.50 -3.74 -3.01
N GLU A 282 -1.30 -4.79 -2.77
CA GLU A 282 -2.77 -4.75 -2.83
C GLU A 282 -3.32 -3.67 -1.88
N ILE A 283 -2.90 -3.67 -0.61
CA ILE A 283 -3.34 -2.68 0.38
C ILE A 283 -2.97 -1.26 -0.05
N LEU A 284 -1.74 -1.06 -0.51
CA LEU A 284 -1.29 0.25 -0.97
C LEU A 284 -2.14 0.73 -2.16
N PHE A 285 -2.40 -0.15 -3.14
CA PHE A 285 -3.01 0.22 -4.42
C PHE A 285 -4.53 0.29 -4.37
N GLU A 286 -5.18 -0.55 -3.56
CA GLU A 286 -6.64 -0.67 -3.50
C GLU A 286 -7.24 0.08 -2.30
N GLN A 287 -6.46 0.32 -1.24
CA GLN A 287 -6.98 0.93 0.00
C GLN A 287 -6.35 2.29 0.29
N ILE A 288 -5.01 2.37 0.37
CA ILE A 288 -4.34 3.61 0.80
C ILE A 288 -4.42 4.67 -0.31
N ILE A 289 -3.87 4.38 -1.48
CA ILE A 289 -3.73 5.37 -2.56
C ILE A 289 -5.08 5.87 -3.08
N PRO A 290 -6.10 5.01 -3.29
CA PRO A 290 -7.41 5.48 -3.74
C PRO A 290 -8.06 6.49 -2.78
N SER A 291 -7.90 6.32 -1.46
CA SER A 291 -8.44 7.26 -0.48
C SER A 291 -7.83 8.67 -0.60
N PHE A 292 -6.55 8.78 -0.95
CA PHE A 292 -5.89 10.07 -1.16
C PHE A 292 -6.06 10.60 -2.58
N ARG A 293 -6.28 9.72 -3.57
CA ARG A 293 -6.31 10.08 -5.00
C ARG A 293 -7.28 11.21 -5.30
N LYS A 294 -8.53 11.11 -4.84
CA LYS A 294 -9.54 12.12 -5.16
C LYS A 294 -9.21 13.48 -4.56
N LEU A 295 -8.68 13.48 -3.34
CA LEU A 295 -8.21 14.68 -2.66
C LEU A 295 -7.07 15.31 -3.46
N ILE A 296 -6.01 14.55 -3.77
CA ILE A 296 -4.86 15.02 -4.53
C ILE A 296 -5.26 15.55 -5.92
N GLU A 297 -6.05 14.81 -6.68
CA GLU A 297 -6.47 15.21 -8.03
C GLU A 297 -7.31 16.49 -8.01
N THR A 298 -8.15 16.69 -7.00
CA THR A 298 -8.93 17.92 -6.83
C THR A 298 -8.00 19.11 -6.56
N GLU A 299 -7.02 18.94 -5.68
CA GLU A 299 -6.05 19.97 -5.34
C GLU A 299 -5.09 20.31 -6.50
N LEU A 300 -4.71 19.33 -7.32
CA LEU A 300 -4.00 19.59 -8.58
C LEU A 300 -4.82 20.48 -9.51
N GLY A 301 -6.14 20.30 -9.56
CA GLY A 301 -7.06 21.16 -10.31
C GLY A 301 -7.10 22.59 -9.77
N LEU A 302 -7.22 22.74 -8.45
CA LEU A 302 -7.20 24.06 -7.79
C LEU A 302 -5.84 24.77 -7.96
N LEU A 303 -4.75 24.01 -7.92
CA LEU A 303 -3.41 24.50 -8.23
C LEU A 303 -3.30 25.00 -9.67
N TYR A 304 -3.83 24.24 -10.63
CA TYR A 304 -3.88 24.63 -12.05
C TYR A 304 -4.66 25.94 -12.24
N LEU A 305 -5.87 26.04 -11.66
CA LEU A 305 -6.71 27.24 -11.75
C LEU A 305 -5.98 28.47 -11.21
N ARG A 306 -5.33 28.34 -10.04
CA ARG A 306 -4.58 29.44 -9.42
C ARG A 306 -3.44 29.94 -10.31
N HIS A 307 -2.67 29.04 -10.91
CA HIS A 307 -1.57 29.43 -11.78
C HIS A 307 -2.04 30.06 -13.09
N ASN A 308 -3.11 29.51 -13.69
CA ASN A 308 -3.68 30.07 -14.92
C ASN A 308 -4.22 31.50 -14.72
N GLU A 309 -4.95 31.75 -13.62
CA GLU A 309 -5.45 33.11 -13.33
C GLU A 309 -4.31 34.10 -13.05
N ARG A 310 -3.27 33.68 -12.31
CA ARG A 310 -2.08 34.52 -12.09
C ARG A 310 -1.38 34.89 -13.39
N GLU A 311 -1.25 33.95 -14.33
CA GLU A 311 -0.67 34.24 -15.65
C GLU A 311 -1.49 35.25 -16.45
N LYS A 312 -2.83 35.19 -16.37
CA LYS A 312 -3.72 36.17 -17.02
C LYS A 312 -3.54 37.57 -16.44
N ILE A 313 -3.46 37.69 -15.11
CA ILE A 313 -3.25 38.96 -14.41
C ILE A 313 -1.90 39.57 -14.80
N LEU A 314 -0.82 38.78 -14.78
CA LEU A 314 0.52 39.24 -15.16
C LEU A 314 0.60 39.72 -16.62
N LYS A 315 -0.17 39.13 -17.54
CA LYS A 315 -0.25 39.57 -18.94
C LYS A 315 -1.04 40.89 -19.09
N HIS A 316 -2.01 41.17 -18.23
CA HIS A 316 -2.77 42.42 -18.25
C HIS A 316 -1.96 43.59 -17.68
N HIS A 317 -1.10 43.38 -16.69
CA HIS A 317 -0.23 44.43 -16.13
C HIS A 317 0.98 44.79 -17.01
N LYS A 318 1.26 44.04 -18.08
CA LYS A 318 2.36 44.31 -19.03
C LYS A 318 1.90 45.01 -20.32
N LYS A 319 0.62 45.35 -20.43
CA LYS A 319 0.05 46.14 -21.54
C LYS A 319 -0.28 47.54 -21.05
#